data_AF-A0A4Y2HZR7-F1
#
_entry.id   AF-A0A4Y2HZR7-F1
#
_cell.length_a   1.000
_cell.length_b   1.000
_cell.length_c   1.000
_cell.angle_alpha   90.00
_cell.angle_beta   90.00
_cell.angle_gamma   90.00
#
_symmetry.space_group_name_H-M   'P 1'
#
loop_
_entity.id
_entity.type
_entity.pdbx_description
1 polymer ?
#
loop_
_entity_poly.entity_id
_entity_poly.type
_entity_poly.pdbx_seq_one_letter_code
_entity_poly.pdbx_strand_id
1 'polypeptide(L)'
;MLDHFQKYPQMLSGKVDPIFSKDTKDKRWKDLTSALNAEGTGPAKSIGAWRKTFKDWKCYVRKKAGRIALHQKQTGGGLPSKEALTVNEEKLLAAIGQVAAHGQKS
;
A
#
# COMPACT_ATOMS: atom_id res chain seq x y z
N MET A 1 -2.23 -2.37 -10.13
CA MET A 1 -2.25 -2.82 -8.70
C MET A 1 -2.93 -1.82 -7.78
N LEU A 2 -2.54 -0.54 -7.77
CA LEU A 2 -3.16 0.48 -6.90
C LEU A 2 -4.66 0.64 -7.13
N ASP A 3 -5.12 0.65 -8.38
CA ASP A 3 -6.54 0.84 -8.71
C ASP A 3 -7.41 -0.27 -8.10
N HIS A 4 -6.87 -1.49 -8.03
CA HIS A 4 -7.54 -2.62 -7.37
C HIS A 4 -7.65 -2.39 -5.86
N PHE A 5 -6.63 -1.82 -5.22
CA PHE A 5 -6.68 -1.49 -3.80
C PHE A 5 -7.54 -0.27 -3.47
N GLN A 6 -7.69 0.68 -4.41
CA GLN A 6 -8.66 1.77 -4.27
C GLN A 6 -10.09 1.25 -4.33
N LYS A 7 -10.36 0.26 -5.20
CA LYS A 7 -11.66 -0.41 -5.27
C LYS A 7 -11.94 -1.31 -4.06
N TYR A 8 -10.90 -1.90 -3.47
CA TYR A 8 -11.01 -2.81 -2.33
C TYR A 8 -10.06 -2.39 -1.18
N PRO A 9 -10.29 -1.24 -0.52
CA PRO A 9 -9.42 -0.71 0.53
C PRO A 9 -9.26 -1.67 1.73
N GLN A 10 -10.24 -2.53 1.98
CA GLN A 10 -10.18 -3.58 3.00
C GLN A 10 -9.07 -4.62 2.77
N MET A 11 -8.54 -4.73 1.54
CA MET A 11 -7.32 -5.52 1.26
C MET A 11 -6.05 -4.89 1.84
N LEU A 12 -6.07 -3.59 2.09
CA LEU A 12 -4.97 -2.84 2.69
C LEU A 12 -4.92 -3.01 4.21
N SER A 13 -6.06 -3.35 4.81
CA SER A 13 -6.23 -3.53 6.24
C SER A 13 -5.61 -4.84 6.74
N GLY A 14 -4.75 -4.72 7.75
CA GLY A 14 -4.27 -5.86 8.54
C GLY A 14 -5.28 -6.36 9.57
N LYS A 15 -6.37 -5.62 9.82
CA LYS A 15 -7.40 -6.02 10.78
C LYS A 15 -8.27 -7.13 10.19
N VAL A 16 -8.72 -8.02 11.07
CA VAL A 16 -9.79 -8.98 10.78
C VAL A 16 -11.07 -8.19 10.69
N ASP A 17 -11.69 -8.23 9.51
CA ASP A 17 -12.95 -7.56 9.25
C ASP A 17 -14.02 -8.66 9.24
N PRO A 18 -15.04 -8.58 10.11
CA PRO A 18 -16.08 -9.63 10.19
C PRO A 18 -16.88 -9.78 8.89
N ILE A 19 -16.92 -8.73 8.05
CA ILE A 19 -17.56 -8.74 6.73
C ILE A 19 -16.56 -9.21 5.66
N PHE A 20 -15.26 -8.91 5.84
CA PHE A 20 -14.20 -9.30 4.91
C PHE A 20 -13.36 -10.48 5.42
N SER A 21 -13.94 -11.66 5.27
CA SER A 21 -13.33 -12.94 5.64
C SER A 21 -11.98 -13.19 4.94
N LYS A 22 -11.18 -14.09 5.52
CA LYS A 22 -9.92 -14.56 4.92
C LYS A 22 -10.12 -15.06 3.49
N ASP A 23 -11.18 -15.84 3.24
CA ASP A 23 -11.49 -16.37 1.92
C ASP A 23 -11.81 -15.26 0.91
N THR A 24 -12.50 -14.21 1.36
CA THR A 24 -12.79 -13.04 0.51
C THR A 24 -11.50 -12.29 0.17
N LYS A 25 -10.59 -12.11 1.14
CA LYS A 25 -9.25 -11.56 0.90
C LYS A 25 -8.49 -12.42 -0.11
N ASP A 26 -8.45 -13.74 0.08
CA ASP A 26 -7.76 -14.68 -0.80
C ASP A 26 -8.32 -14.64 -2.23
N LYS A 27 -9.64 -14.58 -2.39
CA LYS A 27 -10.31 -14.44 -3.70
C LYS A 27 -9.89 -13.14 -4.40
N ARG A 28 -9.90 -12.00 -3.71
CA ARG A 28 -9.45 -10.73 -4.32
C ARG A 28 -7.98 -10.74 -4.71
N TRP A 29 -7.14 -11.38 -3.89
CA TRP A 29 -5.73 -11.56 -4.25
C TRP A 29 -5.55 -12.44 -5.49
N LYS A 30 -6.40 -13.46 -5.67
CA LYS A 30 -6.45 -14.28 -6.90
C LYS A 30 -6.87 -13.43 -8.11
N ASP A 31 -7.95 -12.66 -8.00
CA ASP A 31 -8.43 -11.77 -9.06
C ASP A 31 -7.34 -10.77 -9.48
N LEU A 32 -6.68 -10.12 -8.50
CA LEU A 32 -5.58 -9.19 -8.73
C LEU A 32 -4.39 -9.86 -9.41
N THR A 33 -4.00 -11.05 -8.95
CA THR A 33 -2.86 -11.79 -9.54
C THR A 33 -3.16 -12.17 -10.99
N SER A 34 -4.38 -12.62 -11.27
CA SER A 34 -4.80 -12.94 -12.64
C SER A 34 -4.75 -11.70 -13.54
N ALA A 35 -5.24 -10.57 -13.07
CA ALA A 35 -5.22 -9.32 -13.83
C ALA A 35 -3.77 -8.84 -14.10
N LEU A 36 -2.91 -8.84 -13.08
CA LEU A 36 -1.51 -8.40 -13.22
C LEU A 36 -0.69 -9.32 -14.11
N ASN A 37 -0.92 -10.64 -14.04
CA ASN A 37 -0.22 -11.59 -14.90
C ASN A 37 -0.74 -11.53 -16.35
N ALA A 38 -2.01 -11.16 -16.57
CA ALA A 38 -2.58 -10.98 -17.91
C ALA A 38 -2.13 -9.68 -18.60
N GLU A 39 -1.75 -8.65 -17.82
CA GLU A 39 -1.23 -7.37 -18.33
C GLU A 39 0.09 -7.54 -19.12
N GLY A 40 0.80 -8.66 -18.94
CA GLY A 40 1.95 -9.04 -19.77
C GLY A 40 3.20 -8.17 -19.58
N THR A 41 3.18 -7.20 -18.67
CA THR A 41 4.26 -6.24 -18.41
C THR A 41 5.41 -6.80 -17.55
N GLY A 42 5.49 -8.12 -17.39
CA GLY A 42 6.58 -8.78 -16.67
C GLY A 42 6.34 -10.27 -16.41
N PRO A 43 7.24 -10.93 -15.66
CA PRO A 43 7.10 -12.34 -15.33
C PRO A 43 5.87 -12.57 -14.46
N ALA A 44 5.11 -13.61 -14.77
CA ALA A 44 3.97 -14.03 -13.98
C ALA A 44 4.42 -14.40 -12.55
N LYS A 45 3.80 -13.77 -11.56
CA LYS A 45 4.09 -14.04 -10.13
C LYS A 45 2.95 -14.80 -9.50
N SER A 46 3.29 -15.61 -8.49
CA SER A 46 2.29 -16.24 -7.62
C SER A 46 1.62 -15.22 -6.72
N ILE A 47 0.44 -15.57 -6.18
CA ILE A 47 -0.26 -14.75 -5.18
C ILE A 47 0.65 -14.40 -4.00
N GLY A 48 1.45 -15.36 -3.51
CA GLY A 48 2.39 -15.15 -2.41
C GLY A 48 3.48 -14.13 -2.75
N ALA A 49 4.02 -14.19 -3.98
CA ALA A 49 5.00 -13.22 -4.46
C ALA A 49 4.41 -11.82 -4.63
N TRP A 50 3.17 -11.70 -5.10
CA TRP A 50 2.47 -10.41 -5.16
C TRP A 50 2.17 -9.83 -3.78
N ARG A 51 1.75 -10.66 -2.83
CA ARG A 51 1.58 -10.25 -1.43
C ARG A 51 2.86 -9.74 -0.81
N LYS A 52 3.98 -10.44 -1.04
CA LYS A 52 5.31 -10.02 -0.57
C LYS A 52 5.72 -8.69 -1.21
N THR A 53 5.63 -8.60 -2.54
CA THR A 53 5.93 -7.36 -3.30
C THR A 53 5.16 -6.17 -2.73
N PHE A 54 3.86 -6.38 -2.46
CA PHE A 54 3.02 -5.32 -1.88
C PHE A 54 3.42 -4.97 -0.44
N LYS A 55 3.74 -5.97 0.40
CA LYS A 55 4.23 -5.74 1.76
C LYS A 55 5.51 -4.92 1.77
N ASP A 56 6.47 -5.31 0.93
CA ASP A 56 7.77 -4.64 0.84
C ASP A 56 7.60 -3.21 0.34
N TRP A 57 6.76 -3.00 -0.68
CA TRP A 57 6.45 -1.67 -1.19
C TRP A 57 5.79 -0.77 -0.13
N LYS A 58 4.82 -1.28 0.64
CA LYS A 58 4.25 -0.55 1.78
C LYS A 58 5.30 -0.15 2.81
N CYS A 59 6.21 -1.06 3.15
CA CYS A 59 7.28 -0.78 4.11
C CYS A 59 8.24 0.29 3.59
N TYR A 60 8.63 0.20 2.32
CA TYR A 60 9.48 1.18 1.66
C TYR A 60 8.84 2.58 1.67
N VAL A 61 7.59 2.68 1.25
CA VAL A 61 6.86 3.95 1.19
C VAL A 61 6.69 4.58 2.57
N ARG A 62 6.36 3.81 3.61
CA ARG A 62 6.29 4.32 4.99
C ARG A 62 7.63 4.85 5.48
N LYS A 63 8.72 4.14 5.22
CA LYS A 63 10.07 4.59 5.60
C LYS A 63 10.44 5.89 4.87
N LYS A 64 10.15 5.97 3.58
CA LYS A 64 10.39 7.17 2.76
C LYS A 64 9.60 8.37 3.28
N ALA A 65 8.31 8.21 3.54
CA ALA A 65 7.48 9.25 4.13
C ALA A 65 7.98 9.70 5.51
N GLY A 66 8.41 8.75 6.36
CA GLY A 66 9.00 9.04 7.66
C GLY A 66 10.27 9.88 7.56
N ARG A 67 11.17 9.56 6.62
CA ARG A 67 12.37 10.38 6.35
C ARG A 67 11.98 11.78 5.89
N ILE A 68 11.08 11.91 4.93
CA ILE A 68 10.62 13.22 4.43
C ILE A 68 10.04 14.07 5.57
N ALA A 69 9.16 13.49 6.39
CA ALA A 69 8.56 14.19 7.53
C ALA A 69 9.58 14.59 8.60
N LEU A 70 10.61 13.76 8.84
CA LEU A 70 11.70 14.09 9.76
C LEU A 70 12.51 15.28 9.24
N HIS A 71 12.90 15.26 7.98
CA HIS A 71 13.64 16.36 7.34
C HIS A 71 12.83 17.67 7.33
N GLN A 72 11.52 17.60 7.07
CA GLN A 72 10.64 18.78 7.14
C GLN A 72 10.55 19.39 8.54
N LYS A 73 10.68 18.57 9.59
CA LYS A 73 10.63 19.03 10.99
C LYS A 73 11.97 19.56 11.49
N GLN A 74 13.09 19.19 10.86
CA GLN A 74 14.41 19.68 11.22
C GLN A 74 14.64 21.07 10.61
N THR A 75 14.41 22.13 11.39
CA THR A 75 14.62 23.53 10.95
C THR A 75 16.06 24.04 11.17
N GLY A 76 17.00 23.16 11.48
CA GLY A 76 18.39 23.51 11.77
C GLY A 76 19.34 23.25 10.60
N GLY A 77 19.47 24.20 9.67
CA GLY A 77 20.62 24.40 8.77
C GLY A 77 21.02 23.30 7.77
N GLY A 78 20.39 22.11 7.80
CA GLY A 78 20.67 21.02 6.88
C GLY A 78 20.06 21.23 5.51
N LEU A 79 20.76 20.82 4.44
CA LEU A 79 20.24 20.85 3.07
C LEU A 79 18.88 20.14 2.99
N PRO A 80 17.86 20.74 2.34
CA PRO A 80 16.56 20.10 2.18
C PRO A 80 16.75 18.77 1.43
N SER A 81 16.14 17.70 1.97
CA SER A 81 16.13 16.41 1.28
C SER A 81 15.42 16.58 -0.07
N LYS A 82 16.07 16.13 -1.15
CA LYS A 82 15.46 16.04 -2.48
C LYS A 82 14.47 14.88 -2.61
N GLU A 83 14.30 14.08 -1.54
CA GLU A 83 13.35 12.97 -1.54
C GLU A 83 11.92 13.50 -1.54
N ALA A 84 11.18 13.17 -2.58
CA ALA A 84 9.73 13.35 -2.66
C ALA A 84 9.05 12.00 -2.90
N LEU A 85 7.85 11.85 -2.37
CA LEU A 85 6.99 10.72 -2.73
C LEU A 85 6.53 10.91 -4.18
N THR A 86 6.49 9.83 -4.94
CA THR A 86 5.84 9.83 -6.24
C THR A 86 4.32 9.79 -6.05
N VAL A 87 3.57 10.19 -7.08
CA VAL A 87 2.09 10.18 -7.07
C VAL A 87 1.52 8.83 -6.62
N ASN A 88 2.13 7.71 -7.02
CA ASN A 88 1.69 6.37 -6.64
C ASN A 88 1.97 6.06 -5.16
N GLU A 89 3.08 6.55 -4.61
CA GLU A 89 3.42 6.39 -3.20
C GLU A 89 2.53 7.24 -2.29
N GLU A 90 2.21 8.46 -2.71
CA GLU A 90 1.24 9.34 -2.02
C GLU A 90 -0.15 8.71 -1.99
N LYS A 91 -0.63 8.21 -3.15
CA LYS A 91 -1.90 7.47 -3.24
C LYS A 91 -1.93 6.26 -2.33
N LEU A 92 -0.82 5.50 -2.26
CA LEU A 92 -0.72 4.35 -1.36
C LEU A 92 -0.82 4.77 0.12
N LEU A 93 -0.10 5.83 0.52
CA LEU A 93 -0.13 6.34 1.89
C LEU A 93 -1.52 6.85 2.28
N ALA A 94 -2.17 7.60 1.39
CA ALA A 94 -3.52 8.09 1.60
C ALA A 94 -4.50 6.91 1.79
N ALA A 95 -4.44 5.89 0.94
CA ALA A 95 -5.31 4.72 1.04
C ALA A 95 -5.08 3.92 2.34
N ILE A 96 -3.83 3.79 2.78
CA ILE A 96 -3.48 3.18 4.07
C ILE A 96 -4.04 4.01 5.24
N GLY A 97 -3.89 5.33 5.18
CA GLY A 97 -4.36 6.25 6.22
C GLY A 97 -5.88 6.27 6.35
N GLN A 98 -6.62 6.27 5.24
CA GLN A 98 -8.09 6.22 5.23
C GLN A 98 -8.64 4.94 5.88
N VAL A 99 -8.01 3.80 5.61
CA VAL A 99 -8.36 2.51 6.22
C VAL A 99 -8.04 2.51 7.72
N ALA A 100 -6.96 3.17 8.14
CA ALA A 100 -6.63 3.31 9.57
C ALA A 100 -7.66 4.19 10.31
N ALA A 101 -8.07 5.31 9.69
CA ALA A 101 -9.03 6.26 10.27
C ALA A 101 -10.45 5.69 10.37
N HIS A 102 -10.93 4.95 9.35
CA HIS A 102 -12.27 4.34 9.38
C HIS A 102 -12.41 3.21 10.42
N GLY A 103 -11.31 2.71 10.97
CA GLY A 103 -11.31 1.75 12.08
C GLY A 103 -11.32 2.39 13.48
N GLN A 104 -11.45 3.72 13.59
CA GLN A 104 -11.73 4.44 14.84
C GLN A 104 -13.20 4.89 14.81
N LYS A 105 -14.14 3.95 14.98
CA LYS A 105 -15.45 4.27 15.53
C LYS A 105 -15.59 3.43 16.79
N SER A 106 -15.40 4.11 17.92
CA SER A 106 -15.72 3.63 19.27
C SER A 106 -17.22 3.43 19.42
#